data_AF-A0A1H5MQR5-F1
#
_entry.id   AF-A0A1H5MQR5-F1
#
_cell.length_a   1.000
_cell.length_b   1.000
_cell.length_c   1.000
_cell.angle_alpha   90.00
_cell.angle_beta   90.00
_cell.angle_gamma   90.00
#
_symmetry.space_group_name_H-M   'P 1'
#
loop_
_entity.id
_entity.type
_entity.pdbx_description
1 polymer ?
#
loop_
_entity_poly.entity_id
_entity_poly.type
_entity_poly.pdbx_seq_one_letter_code
_entity_poly.pdbx_strand_id
1 'polypeptide(L)'
;MSAGAIQSDTLKALVSHHAIRDVIVGRVKGNNAMWTLSIRLGGPASRLMVVRSRREPVRVWTSLTAIGRFADSIGLKGFSVEL
;
A
#
# COMPACT_ATOMS: atom_id res chain seq x y z
N MET A 1 -13.29 -11.67 4.80
CA MET A 1 -12.33 -12.19 3.81
C MET A 1 -11.13 -11.25 3.81
N SER A 2 -9.96 -11.71 4.25
CA SER A 2 -8.75 -10.91 4.27
C SER A 2 -8.27 -10.66 2.84
N ALA A 3 -8.11 -9.38 2.47
CA ALA A 3 -7.27 -9.02 1.34
C ALA A 3 -5.88 -9.63 1.56
N GLY A 4 -5.22 -10.11 0.50
CA GLY A 4 -3.83 -10.58 0.62
C GLY A 4 -2.93 -9.47 1.16
N ALA A 5 -1.80 -9.82 1.79
CA ALA A 5 -0.87 -8.84 2.33
C ALA A 5 0.51 -8.98 1.67
N ILE A 6 1.14 -7.86 1.33
CA ILE A 6 2.49 -7.82 0.75
C ILE A 6 3.46 -7.23 1.75
N GLN A 7 4.58 -7.92 1.97
CA GLN A 7 5.62 -7.45 2.87
C GLN A 7 6.38 -6.28 2.23
N SER A 8 6.74 -5.28 3.05
CA SER A 8 7.34 -4.02 2.56
C SER A 8 8.64 -4.19 1.75
N ASP A 9 9.47 -5.19 2.04
CA ASP A 9 10.69 -5.45 1.25
C ASP A 9 10.34 -6.09 -0.10
N THR A 10 9.35 -7.00 -0.13
CA THR A 10 8.79 -7.53 -1.39
C THR A 10 8.18 -6.42 -2.24
N LEU A 11 7.47 -5.48 -1.62
CA LEU A 11 6.93 -4.31 -2.32
C LEU A 11 8.04 -3.54 -3.05
N LYS A 12 9.17 -3.29 -2.41
CA LYS A 12 10.31 -2.58 -3.03
C LYS A 12 10.83 -3.29 -4.29
N ALA A 13 10.89 -4.62 -4.27
CA ALA A 13 11.26 -5.41 -5.44
C ALA A 13 10.22 -5.25 -6.57
N LEU A 14 8.92 -5.32 -6.23
CA LEU A 14 7.83 -5.15 -7.19
C LEU A 14 7.80 -3.76 -7.84
N VAL A 15 8.12 -2.70 -7.08
CA VAL A 15 8.31 -1.35 -7.61
C VAL A 15 9.44 -1.34 -8.63
N SER A 16 10.59 -1.91 -8.27
CA SER A 16 11.79 -1.93 -9.12
C SER A 16 11.56 -2.68 -10.44
N HIS A 17 10.77 -3.74 -10.41
CA HIS A 17 10.39 -4.52 -11.59
C HIS A 17 9.16 -3.97 -12.34
N HIS A 18 8.62 -2.81 -11.95
CA HIS A 18 7.44 -2.21 -12.57
C HIS A 18 6.22 -3.17 -12.61
N ALA A 19 6.10 -4.02 -11.58
CA ALA A 19 5.07 -5.05 -11.50
C ALA A 19 3.76 -4.55 -10.86
N ILE A 20 3.75 -3.31 -10.36
CA ILE A 20 2.59 -2.71 -9.69
C ILE A 20 1.74 -1.99 -10.72
N ARG A 21 0.46 -2.35 -10.74
CA ARG A 21 -0.56 -1.70 -11.56
C ARG A 21 -1.15 -0.49 -10.88
N ASP A 22 -1.73 -0.70 -9.69
CA ASP A 22 -2.39 0.35 -8.92
C ASP A 22 -1.76 0.47 -7.54
N VAL A 23 -1.69 1.71 -7.06
CA VAL A 23 -1.37 2.02 -5.66
C VAL A 23 -2.52 2.86 -5.12
N ILE A 24 -3.16 2.35 -4.07
CA ILE A 24 -4.35 2.96 -3.49
C ILE A 24 -4.10 3.20 -2.01
N VAL A 25 -4.33 4.43 -1.58
CA VAL A 25 -4.24 4.86 -0.20
C VAL A 25 -5.65 5.15 0.30
N GLY A 26 -6.03 4.52 1.42
CA GLY A 26 -7.36 4.68 1.98
C GLY A 26 -7.35 4.67 3.49
N ARG A 27 -8.51 4.97 4.09
CA ARG A 27 -8.68 4.91 5.54
C ARG A 27 -8.69 3.47 6.03
N VAL A 28 -8.14 3.25 7.22
CA VAL A 28 -8.23 1.96 7.90
C VAL A 28 -9.67 1.75 8.35
N LYS A 29 -10.29 0.63 7.96
CA LYS A 29 -11.66 0.29 8.38
C LYS A 29 -11.75 0.27 9.90
N GLY A 30 -12.66 1.06 10.46
CA GLY A 30 -12.85 1.19 11.92
C GLY A 30 -11.88 2.15 12.60
N ASN A 31 -10.96 2.78 11.86
CA ASN A 31 -10.10 3.85 12.37
C ASN A 31 -9.83 4.90 11.27
N ASN A 32 -10.74 5.86 11.16
CA ASN A 32 -10.66 6.92 10.16
C ASN A 32 -9.53 7.93 10.41
N ALA A 33 -8.82 7.86 11.54
CA ALA A 33 -7.62 8.67 11.77
C ALA A 33 -6.39 8.09 11.06
N MET A 34 -6.40 6.80 10.75
CA MET A 34 -5.27 6.08 10.19
C MET A 34 -5.45 5.81 8.70
N TRP A 35 -4.31 5.71 8.02
CA TRP A 35 -4.23 5.42 6.61
C TRP A 35 -3.52 4.08 6.37
N THR A 36 -3.88 3.42 5.28
CA THR A 36 -3.21 2.22 4.77
C THR A 36 -2.87 2.42 3.30
N LEU A 37 -1.83 1.72 2.83
CA LEU A 37 -1.45 1.64 1.43
C LEU A 37 -1.69 0.21 0.94
N SER A 38 -2.37 0.08 -0.19
CA SER A 38 -2.63 -1.19 -0.86
C SER A 38 -2.17 -1.13 -2.31
N ILE A 39 -1.82 -2.28 -2.87
CA ILE A 39 -1.38 -2.39 -4.26
C ILE A 39 -2.16 -3.44 -5.03
N ARG A 40 -2.20 -3.27 -6.36
CA ARG A 40 -2.69 -4.27 -7.32
C ARG A 40 -1.55 -4.68 -8.23
N LEU A 41 -1.35 -5.98 -8.42
CA LEU A 41 -0.31 -6.52 -9.31
C LEU A 41 -0.88 -7.02 -10.66
N GLY A 42 -2.07 -7.61 -10.65
CA GLY A 42 -2.68 -8.23 -11.84
C GLY A 42 -3.62 -7.31 -12.62
N GLY A 43 -4.58 -7.90 -13.32
CA GLY A 43 -5.59 -7.18 -14.11
C GLY A 43 -6.55 -6.30 -13.28
N PRO A 44 -7.46 -5.54 -13.91
CA PRO A 44 -8.37 -4.62 -13.23
C PRO A 44 -9.20 -5.28 -12.11
N ALA A 45 -9.57 -6.55 -12.28
CA ALA A 45 -10.35 -7.31 -11.31
C ALA A 45 -9.50 -7.98 -10.21
N SER A 46 -8.17 -7.93 -10.28
CA SER A 46 -7.29 -8.53 -9.27
C SER A 46 -7.45 -7.81 -7.94
N ARG A 47 -7.53 -8.54 -6.83
CA ARG A 47 -7.77 -7.90 -5.52
C ARG A 47 -6.63 -6.96 -5.11
N LEU A 48 -6.98 -5.93 -4.35
CA LEU A 48 -5.99 -5.12 -3.64
C LEU A 48 -5.32 -5.95 -2.54
N MET A 49 -4.03 -5.71 -2.35
CA MET A 49 -3.24 -6.31 -1.29
C MET A 49 -2.69 -5.22 -0.38
N VAL A 50 -2.98 -5.33 0.91
CA VAL A 50 -2.50 -4.36 1.91
C VAL A 50 -1.00 -4.52 2.12
N VAL A 51 -0.30 -3.40 2.33
CA VAL A 51 1.10 -3.46 2.71
C VAL A 51 1.23 -3.79 4.19
N ARG A 52 2.11 -4.72 4.52
CA ARG A 52 2.48 -5.09 5.87
C ARG A 52 3.97 -4.91 6.11
N SER A 53 4.36 -4.86 7.38
CA SER A 53 5.76 -4.88 7.79
C SER A 53 6.08 -6.18 8.55
N ARG A 54 7.30 -6.33 9.05
CA ARG A 54 7.65 -7.45 9.94
C ARG A 54 6.95 -7.34 11.32
N ARG A 55 6.75 -6.11 11.80
CA ARG A 55 6.19 -5.82 13.13
C ARG A 55 4.68 -5.54 13.11
N GLU A 56 4.16 -5.16 11.95
CA GLU A 56 2.77 -4.75 11.78
C GLU A 56 2.08 -5.65 10.74
N PRO A 57 1.02 -6.40 11.13
CA PRO A 57 0.24 -7.24 10.23
C PRO A 57 -0.42 -6.47 9.07
N VAL A 58 -0.75 -5.20 9.32
CA VAL A 58 -1.13 -4.19 8.34
C VAL A 58 -0.35 -2.94 8.71
N ARG A 59 0.40 -2.41 7.74
CA ARG A 59 1.17 -1.20 7.97
C ARG A 59 0.22 -0.01 7.92
N VAL A 60 0.26 0.81 8.97
CA VAL A 60 -0.61 1.98 9.10
C VAL A 60 0.20 3.25 9.27
N TRP A 61 -0.37 4.36 8.81
CA TRP A 61 0.25 5.68 8.92
C TRP A 61 -0.75 6.68 9.49
N THR A 62 -0.23 7.65 10.24
CA THR A 62 -1.02 8.71 10.88
C THR A 62 -1.38 9.85 9.93
N SER A 63 -0.73 9.95 8.76
CA SER A 63 -0.97 11.01 7.78
C SER A 63 -0.62 10.59 6.35
N LEU A 64 -1.23 11.25 5.36
CA LEU A 64 -0.87 11.11 3.95
C LEU A 64 0.58 11.54 3.68
N THR A 65 1.09 12.54 4.40
CA THR A 65 2.49 12.96 4.29
C THR A 65 3.45 11.84 4.66
N ALA A 66 3.16 11.07 5.71
CA ALA A 66 3.99 9.93 6.11
C ALA A 66 3.95 8.80 5.06
N ILE A 67 2.80 8.61 4.39
CA ILE A 67 2.69 7.70 3.25
C ILE A 67 3.51 8.20 2.06
N GLY A 68 3.43 9.49 1.72
CA GLY A 68 4.22 10.08 0.64
C GLY A 68 5.72 9.83 0.82
N ARG A 69 6.26 10.13 2.01
CA ARG A 69 7.67 9.84 2.34
C ARG A 69 8.03 8.37 2.19
N PHE A 70 7.14 7.47 2.60
CA PHE A 70 7.35 6.03 2.41
C PHE A 70 7.35 5.67 0.92
N ALA A 71 6.38 6.16 0.15
CA ALA A 71 6.26 5.91 -1.29
C ALA A 71 7.52 6.38 -2.04
N ASP A 72 7.99 7.60 -1.74
CA ASP A 72 9.24 8.14 -2.31
C ASP A 72 10.45 7.26 -1.97
N SER A 73 10.54 6.80 -0.71
CA SER A 73 11.68 5.98 -0.25
C SER A 73 11.81 4.62 -0.95
N ILE A 74 10.74 4.11 -1.55
CA ILE A 74 10.72 2.85 -2.28
C ILE A 74 10.60 3.04 -3.81
N GLY A 75 10.57 4.29 -4.29
CA GLY A 75 10.53 4.62 -5.72
C GLY A 75 9.14 4.55 -6.36
N LEU A 76 8.06 4.64 -5.58
CA LEU A 76 6.71 4.73 -6.15
C LEU A 76 6.51 6.07 -6.87
N LYS A 77 5.95 6.01 -8.09
CA LYS A 77 5.71 7.21 -8.91
C LYS A 77 4.49 8.02 -8.50
N GLY A 78 3.59 7.42 -7.72
CA GLY A 78 2.36 8.04 -7.28
C GLY A 78 1.38 7.02 -6.69
N PHE A 79 0.29 7.53 -6.13
CA PHE A 79 -0.82 6.73 -5.63
C PHE A 79 -2.13 7.52 -5.72
N SER A 80 -3.23 6.80 -5.84
CA SER A 80 -4.58 7.37 -5.73
C SER A 80 -5.01 7.36 -4.26
N VAL A 81 -5.74 8.39 -3.85
CA VAL A 81 -6.35 8.45 -2.51
C VAL A 81 -7.85 8.18 -2.65
N GLU A 82 -8.34 7.22 -1.90
CA GLU A 82 -9.77 6.91 -1.76
C GLU A 82 -10.23 7.34 -0.36
N LEU A 83 -11.30 8.13 -0.29
CA LEU A 83 -11.87 8.70 0.93
C LEU A 83 -13.06 7.88 1.43
#